data_AF-A0A9D6WIB5-F1
#
_entry.id   AF-A0A9D6WIB5-F1
#
_cell.length_a   1.000
_cell.length_b   1.000
_cell.length_c   1.000
_cell.angle_alpha   90.00
_cell.angle_beta   90.00
_cell.angle_gamma   90.00
#
_symmetry.space_group_name_H-M   'P 1'
#
loop_
_entity.id
_entity.type
_entity.pdbx_description
1 polymer ?
#
loop_
_entity_poly.entity_id
_entity_poly.type
_entity_poly.pdbx_seq_one_letter_code
_entity_poly.pdbx_strand_id
1 'polypeptide(L)'
;MRHALLHAFSIAALVAALFLAWIWRDGGQGAPAVRYANPLYETLLSRPEARGLDLSYLRAVSEDRSGPGPLANPLFASEPHSYDVILFGDSTLAWGTLPSVIAEGSGLRVGLFAYESGFLNRRMLRVYDAIARTYLKQGGLAVFSFAAWTQLADPDLVRLYGEDFARIETAIAAGGLPGRLDRREAAAGLLSATGIAQWRHRLHERLFGAARDRDPVLLPLPAKPPETPTPSDAGPLDVEAMHPRFLRAEPAAVTVMVDADAALRSVASDEAPPFRDLAAALPDAAGRGHLETNAAAFRALAAQAPYRSVFMIPIYAASDRSAYLVQRALFRFAYADAACLLDLGVLHPAGETLPVGREGHVVNEGGLVKSVLIAKALADARYVCPGRQGSAR
;
A
#
# COMPACT_ATOMS: atom_id res chain seq x y z
N MET A 1 42.05 33.12 -34.36
CA MET A 1 40.85 32.26 -34.49
C MET A 1 41.01 30.87 -33.84
N ARG A 2 42.00 30.04 -34.22
CA ARG A 2 42.17 28.68 -33.62
C ARG A 2 42.28 28.66 -32.09
N HIS A 3 43.05 29.56 -31.49
CA HIS A 3 43.17 29.65 -30.03
C HIS A 3 41.85 30.04 -29.34
N ALA A 4 41.08 30.96 -29.92
CA ALA A 4 39.78 31.36 -29.37
C ALA A 4 38.76 30.21 -29.41
N LEU A 5 38.76 29.40 -30.47
CA LEU A 5 37.90 28.22 -30.58
C LEU A 5 38.28 27.12 -29.59
N LEU A 6 39.58 26.89 -29.37
CA LEU A 6 40.07 25.95 -28.34
C LEU A 6 39.63 26.37 -26.93
N HIS A 7 39.76 27.66 -26.59
CA HIS A 7 39.30 28.19 -25.31
C HIS A 7 37.78 28.07 -25.14
N ALA A 8 37.00 28.39 -26.16
CA ALA A 8 35.54 28.24 -26.11
C ALA A 8 35.12 26.77 -25.89
N PHE A 9 35.82 25.82 -26.53
CA PHE A 9 35.54 24.39 -26.36
C PHE A 9 35.90 23.89 -24.96
N SER A 10 37.04 24.30 -24.41
CA SER A 10 37.45 23.94 -23.05
C SER A 10 36.50 24.50 -21.99
N ILE A 11 36.01 25.72 -22.17
CA ILE A 11 35.00 26.33 -21.27
C ILE A 11 33.68 25.57 -21.37
N ALA A 12 33.20 25.25 -22.59
CA ALA A 12 31.97 24.49 -22.77
C ALA A 12 32.06 23.08 -22.16
N ALA A 13 33.19 22.40 -22.33
CA ALA A 13 33.44 21.08 -21.74
C ALA A 13 33.49 21.15 -20.21
N LEU A 14 34.11 22.18 -19.62
CA LEU A 14 34.14 22.39 -18.18
C LEU A 14 32.76 22.69 -17.62
N VAL A 15 31.98 23.56 -18.27
CA VAL A 15 30.60 23.86 -17.86
C VAL A 15 29.73 22.60 -17.93
N ALA A 16 29.85 21.79 -18.99
CA ALA A 16 29.14 20.52 -19.11
C ALA A 16 29.56 19.53 -18.01
N ALA A 17 30.85 19.42 -17.70
CA ALA A 17 31.36 18.55 -16.63
C ALA A 17 30.87 18.98 -15.25
N LEU A 18 30.87 20.29 -14.95
CA LEU A 18 30.36 20.84 -13.70
C LEU A 18 28.84 20.67 -13.58
N PHE A 19 28.10 20.85 -14.66
CA PHE A 19 26.65 20.61 -14.69
C PHE A 19 26.33 19.13 -14.50
N LEU A 20 27.07 18.22 -15.12
CA LEU A 20 26.94 16.77 -14.90
C LEU A 20 27.32 16.37 -13.47
N ALA A 21 28.38 16.96 -12.89
CA ALA A 21 28.76 16.73 -11.51
C ALA A 21 27.71 17.25 -10.53
N TRP A 22 27.07 18.40 -10.84
CA TRP A 22 25.96 18.95 -10.08
C TRP A 22 24.71 18.07 -10.18
N ILE A 23 24.32 17.61 -11.37
CA ILE A 23 23.23 16.64 -11.53
C ILE A 23 23.53 15.33 -10.81
N TRP A 24 24.79 14.87 -10.82
CA TRP A 24 25.15 13.63 -10.14
C TRP A 24 25.15 13.78 -8.62
N ARG A 25 25.53 14.96 -8.11
CA ARG A 25 25.54 15.30 -6.68
C ARG A 25 24.16 15.61 -6.12
N ASP A 26 23.34 16.38 -6.84
CA ASP A 26 22.06 16.93 -6.35
C ASP A 26 20.83 16.32 -7.05
N GLY A 27 20.97 15.79 -8.27
CA GLY A 27 19.87 15.22 -9.06
C GLY A 27 19.74 13.69 -9.03
N GLY A 28 20.76 12.97 -8.53
CA GLY A 28 20.77 11.50 -8.45
C GLY A 28 20.55 10.93 -7.05
N GLN A 29 20.74 11.75 -6.02
CA GLN A 29 20.35 11.45 -4.66
C GLN A 29 19.44 12.59 -4.24
N GLY A 30 18.12 12.39 -4.33
CA GLY A 30 17.18 13.35 -3.74
C GLY A 30 17.70 13.71 -2.35
N ALA A 31 17.75 15.01 -2.04
CA ALA A 31 18.30 15.54 -0.79
C ALA A 31 18.04 14.56 0.35
N PRO A 32 19.07 14.08 1.07
CA PRO A 32 18.96 12.91 1.94
C PRO A 32 17.71 13.09 2.78
N ALA A 33 16.70 12.25 2.50
CA ALA A 33 15.37 12.44 3.03
C ALA A 33 15.52 12.65 4.53
N VAL A 34 15.07 13.80 5.05
CA VAL A 34 15.28 14.13 6.47
C VAL A 34 14.70 12.98 7.27
N ARG A 35 15.58 12.28 7.99
CA ARG A 35 15.23 11.09 8.76
C ARG A 35 14.96 11.51 10.19
N TYR A 36 13.77 11.20 10.67
CA TYR A 36 13.36 11.40 12.05
C TYR A 36 13.37 10.06 12.77
N ALA A 37 13.61 10.07 14.07
CA ALA A 37 13.39 8.87 14.89
C ALA A 37 11.92 8.46 14.76
N ASN A 38 11.66 7.17 14.56
CA ASN A 38 10.29 6.66 14.47
C ASN A 38 9.68 6.59 15.88
N PRO A 39 8.68 7.43 16.22
CA PRO A 39 8.10 7.45 17.55
C PRO A 39 7.34 6.17 17.91
N LEU A 40 7.02 5.33 16.91
CA LEU A 40 6.31 4.06 17.10
C LEU A 40 7.26 2.86 17.19
N TYR A 41 8.57 3.05 17.11
CA TYR A 41 9.52 1.94 17.00
C TYR A 41 9.46 0.98 18.19
N GLU A 42 9.49 1.50 19.42
CA GLU A 42 9.42 0.68 20.64
C GLU A 42 8.06 -0.03 20.76
N THR A 43 6.97 0.65 20.38
CA THR A 43 5.63 0.04 20.31
C THR A 43 5.64 -1.15 19.34
N LEU A 44 6.20 -0.98 18.14
CA LEU A 44 6.30 -2.05 17.13
C LEU A 44 7.14 -3.23 17.63
N LEU A 45 8.27 -3.00 18.28
CA LEU A 45 9.12 -4.06 18.85
C LEU A 45 8.42 -4.85 19.97
N SER A 46 7.56 -4.19 20.74
CA SER A 46 6.84 -4.82 21.85
C SER A 46 5.74 -5.80 21.39
N ARG A 47 5.36 -5.74 20.10
CA ARG A 47 4.29 -6.57 19.55
C ARG A 47 4.71 -8.04 19.44
N PRO A 48 3.84 -9.01 19.79
CA PRO A 48 4.12 -10.43 19.58
C PRO A 48 4.54 -10.77 18.14
N GLU A 49 3.97 -10.08 17.16
CA GLU A 49 4.22 -10.23 15.73
C GLU A 49 5.63 -9.81 15.32
N ALA A 50 6.33 -9.01 16.13
CA ALA A 50 7.71 -8.58 15.88
C ALA A 50 8.76 -9.63 16.32
N ARG A 51 8.36 -10.68 17.06
CA ARG A 51 9.31 -11.68 17.57
C ARG A 51 10.00 -12.40 16.43
N GLY A 52 11.33 -12.27 16.39
CA GLY A 52 12.18 -12.90 15.39
C GLY A 52 12.28 -12.15 14.05
N LEU A 53 11.76 -10.91 13.96
CA LEU A 53 11.92 -10.04 12.80
C LEU A 53 13.01 -8.99 13.03
N ASP A 54 13.84 -8.73 12.03
CA ASP A 54 14.74 -7.57 12.04
C ASP A 54 13.99 -6.29 11.65
N LEU A 55 13.47 -5.58 12.65
CA LEU A 55 12.80 -4.29 12.45
C LEU A 55 13.76 -3.09 12.53
N SER A 56 15.10 -3.28 12.57
CA SER A 56 16.06 -2.18 12.74
C SER A 56 15.93 -1.05 11.72
N TYR A 57 15.49 -1.37 10.49
CA TYR A 57 15.23 -0.41 9.43
C TYR A 57 14.05 0.55 9.72
N LEU A 58 13.16 0.20 10.66
CA LEU A 58 12.05 1.04 11.11
C LEU A 58 12.45 2.06 12.18
N ARG A 59 13.70 2.08 12.66
CA ARG A 59 14.19 3.06 13.65
C ARG A 59 14.06 4.50 13.18
N ALA A 60 14.09 4.70 11.86
CA ALA A 60 14.00 6.01 11.24
C ALA A 60 12.85 6.05 10.21
N VAL A 61 12.17 7.19 10.13
CA VAL A 61 11.14 7.50 9.13
C VAL A 61 11.52 8.75 8.35
N SER A 62 11.07 8.85 7.10
CA SER A 62 11.22 10.05 6.27
C SER A 62 9.89 10.80 6.16
N GLU A 63 9.95 12.13 6.00
CA GLU A 63 8.77 12.97 5.75
C GLU A 63 8.12 12.71 4.39
N ASP A 64 8.91 12.22 3.43
CA ASP A 64 8.43 11.98 2.08
C ASP A 64 7.46 10.79 2.06
N ARG A 65 6.17 11.11 2.01
CA ARG A 65 5.07 10.16 1.84
C ARG A 65 4.98 9.60 0.43
N SER A 66 5.60 10.26 -0.55
CA SER A 66 5.39 9.98 -1.98
C SER A 66 6.25 8.84 -2.51
N GLY A 67 7.29 8.45 -1.77
CA GLY A 67 8.30 7.51 -2.25
C GLY A 67 8.92 7.93 -3.61
N PRO A 68 9.85 7.13 -4.14
CA PRO A 68 10.21 7.23 -5.54
C PRO A 68 8.96 6.93 -6.41
N GLY A 69 8.67 7.80 -7.38
CA GLY A 69 7.61 7.55 -8.38
C GLY A 69 7.85 6.25 -9.17
N PRO A 70 6.89 5.79 -9.99
CA PRO A 70 6.94 4.47 -10.61
C PRO A 70 8.24 4.07 -11.31
N LEU A 71 8.91 5.02 -11.98
CA LEU A 71 10.18 4.77 -12.69
C LEU A 71 11.37 4.50 -11.78
N ALA A 72 11.29 4.89 -10.51
CA ALA A 72 12.35 4.68 -9.53
C ALA A 72 12.03 3.52 -8.58
N ASN A 73 11.10 2.63 -8.97
CA ASN A 73 10.80 1.42 -8.21
C ASN A 73 12.03 0.50 -8.12
N PRO A 74 12.39 -0.01 -6.93
CA PRO A 74 13.51 -0.95 -6.76
C PRO A 74 13.43 -2.23 -7.61
N LEU A 75 12.23 -2.65 -8.02
CA LEU A 75 12.03 -3.78 -8.94
C LEU A 75 12.83 -3.61 -10.24
N PHE A 76 12.92 -2.39 -10.77
CA PHE A 76 13.63 -2.13 -12.03
C PHE A 76 15.15 -2.16 -11.93
N ALA A 77 15.69 -2.21 -10.71
CA ALA A 77 17.11 -2.43 -10.47
C ALA A 77 17.46 -3.92 -10.26
N SER A 78 16.46 -4.79 -10.24
CA SER A 78 16.64 -6.22 -9.98
C SER A 78 16.88 -7.01 -11.25
N GLU A 79 17.49 -8.19 -11.09
CA GLU A 79 17.68 -9.11 -12.21
C GLU A 79 16.31 -9.68 -12.68
N PRO A 80 16.14 -9.94 -13.99
CA PRO A 80 14.97 -10.67 -14.48
C PRO A 80 14.79 -12.00 -13.74
N HIS A 81 13.54 -12.41 -13.57
CA HIS A 81 13.15 -13.68 -12.92
C HIS A 81 13.75 -13.89 -11.51
N SER A 82 13.98 -12.81 -10.75
CA SER A 82 14.58 -12.88 -9.42
C SER A 82 13.56 -13.00 -8.29
N TYR A 83 12.28 -12.67 -8.52
CA TYR A 83 11.25 -12.65 -7.48
C TYR A 83 10.39 -13.90 -7.49
N ASP A 84 10.07 -14.40 -6.29
CA ASP A 84 9.09 -15.47 -6.09
C ASP A 84 7.67 -14.90 -6.10
N VAL A 85 7.51 -13.69 -5.55
CA VAL A 85 6.23 -12.99 -5.38
C VAL A 85 6.41 -11.52 -5.74
N ILE A 86 5.45 -10.96 -6.48
CA ILE A 86 5.32 -9.51 -6.67
C ILE A 86 3.91 -9.10 -6.26
N LEU A 87 3.83 -8.12 -5.36
CA LEU A 87 2.58 -7.51 -4.92
C LEU A 87 2.30 -6.27 -5.77
N PHE A 88 1.12 -6.24 -6.40
CA PHE A 88 0.57 -5.10 -7.14
C PHE A 88 -0.58 -4.49 -6.35
N GLY A 89 -0.60 -3.17 -6.21
CA GLY A 89 -1.71 -2.52 -5.51
C GLY A 89 -1.75 -1.01 -5.57
N ASP A 90 -2.70 -0.48 -4.80
CA ASP A 90 -2.89 0.95 -4.60
C ASP A 90 -2.18 1.46 -3.32
N SER A 91 -2.60 2.64 -2.84
CA SER A 91 -2.06 3.24 -1.61
C SER A 91 -2.24 2.36 -0.37
N THR A 92 -3.23 1.47 -0.35
CA THR A 92 -3.44 0.49 0.72
C THR A 92 -2.24 -0.44 0.88
N LEU A 93 -1.62 -0.84 -0.23
CA LEU A 93 -0.38 -1.62 -0.21
C LEU A 93 0.85 -0.73 -0.03
N ALA A 94 0.91 0.39 -0.77
CA ALA A 94 2.07 1.29 -0.76
C ALA A 94 2.42 1.81 0.65
N TRP A 95 1.40 2.07 1.47
CA TRP A 95 1.58 2.61 2.84
C TRP A 95 1.37 1.59 3.95
N GLY A 96 0.83 0.42 3.61
CA GLY A 96 0.37 -0.57 4.58
C GLY A 96 1.09 -1.90 4.49
N THR A 97 2.29 -1.95 3.89
CA THR A 97 3.02 -3.21 3.67
C THR A 97 4.53 -2.99 3.82
N LEU A 98 5.21 -3.97 4.42
CA LEU A 98 6.64 -4.00 4.65
C LEU A 98 7.22 -5.23 3.91
N PRO A 99 7.73 -5.06 2.68
CA PRO A 99 8.23 -6.19 1.88
C PRO A 99 9.34 -7.00 2.57
N SER A 100 10.18 -6.35 3.38
CA SER A 100 11.23 -7.02 4.18
C SER A 100 10.64 -7.99 5.21
N VAL A 101 9.58 -7.60 5.93
CA VAL A 101 8.87 -8.49 6.87
C VAL A 101 8.24 -9.66 6.13
N ILE A 102 7.66 -9.42 4.95
CA ILE A 102 7.08 -10.51 4.16
C ILE A 102 8.18 -11.48 3.72
N ALA A 103 9.30 -10.96 3.20
CA ALA A 103 10.41 -11.77 2.73
C ALA A 103 11.04 -12.59 3.87
N GLU A 104 11.29 -11.98 5.02
CA GLU A 104 11.84 -12.66 6.20
C GLU A 104 10.88 -13.73 6.73
N GLY A 105 9.60 -13.40 6.90
CA GLY A 105 8.61 -14.32 7.46
C GLY A 105 8.19 -15.45 6.51
N SER A 106 8.38 -15.29 5.20
CA SER A 106 8.03 -16.33 4.20
C SER A 106 9.24 -17.07 3.62
N GLY A 107 10.45 -16.53 3.77
CA GLY A 107 11.65 -17.04 3.09
C GLY A 107 11.67 -16.78 1.57
N LEU A 108 10.76 -15.97 1.04
CA LEU A 108 10.62 -15.69 -0.39
C LEU A 108 11.26 -14.36 -0.79
N ARG A 109 11.71 -14.21 -2.05
CA ARG A 109 12.01 -12.88 -2.61
C ARG A 109 10.72 -12.20 -3.02
N VAL A 110 10.42 -11.10 -2.32
CA VAL A 110 9.17 -10.36 -2.46
C VAL A 110 9.43 -8.98 -3.08
N GLY A 111 8.74 -8.71 -4.18
CA GLY A 111 8.70 -7.43 -4.86
C GLY A 111 7.40 -6.67 -4.56
N LEU A 112 7.45 -5.32 -4.62
CA LEU A 112 6.28 -4.46 -4.41
C LEU A 112 6.21 -3.40 -5.51
N PHE A 113 5.08 -3.37 -6.22
CA PHE A 113 4.72 -2.34 -7.18
C PHE A 113 3.35 -1.77 -6.81
N ALA A 114 3.33 -0.81 -5.89
CA ALA A 114 2.11 -0.18 -5.42
C ALA A 114 2.30 1.32 -5.23
N TYR A 115 1.29 2.11 -5.61
CA TYR A 115 1.36 3.59 -5.59
C TYR A 115 0.05 4.23 -5.21
N GLU A 116 0.13 5.50 -4.81
CA GLU A 116 -1.03 6.39 -4.76
C GLU A 116 -1.76 6.36 -6.11
N SER A 117 -3.04 5.98 -6.10
CA SER A 117 -3.84 5.79 -7.32
C SER A 117 -3.36 4.68 -8.26
N GLY A 118 -2.79 3.59 -7.73
CA GLY A 118 -2.71 2.34 -8.48
C GLY A 118 -4.12 1.82 -8.80
N PHE A 119 -4.41 1.54 -10.07
CA PHE A 119 -5.72 1.03 -10.50
C PHE A 119 -5.64 -0.42 -10.90
N LEU A 120 -6.68 -1.20 -10.61
CA LEU A 120 -6.88 -2.52 -11.21
C LEU A 120 -7.79 -2.37 -12.42
N ASN A 121 -7.25 -1.79 -13.48
CA ASN A 121 -7.96 -1.55 -14.72
C ASN A 121 -7.23 -2.13 -15.93
N ARG A 122 -7.92 -2.17 -17.09
CA ARG A 122 -7.39 -2.76 -18.32
C ARG A 122 -6.02 -2.19 -18.70
N ARG A 123 -5.83 -0.89 -18.60
CA ARG A 123 -4.56 -0.25 -18.93
C ARG A 123 -3.44 -0.68 -17.99
N MET A 124 -3.66 -0.57 -16.68
CA MET A 124 -2.65 -0.91 -15.68
C MET A 124 -2.32 -2.40 -15.65
N LEU A 125 -3.27 -3.28 -15.97
CA LEU A 125 -3.01 -4.72 -16.08
C LEU A 125 -1.93 -5.05 -17.12
N ARG A 126 -1.80 -4.27 -18.21
CA ARG A 126 -0.71 -4.46 -19.19
C ARG A 126 0.65 -4.14 -18.58
N VAL A 127 0.72 -3.09 -17.76
CA VAL A 127 1.95 -2.74 -17.02
C VAL A 127 2.28 -3.83 -15.99
N TYR A 128 1.31 -4.26 -15.21
CA TYR A 128 1.51 -5.32 -14.21
C TYR A 128 1.93 -6.64 -14.85
N ASP A 129 1.30 -7.05 -15.96
CA ASP A 129 1.67 -8.28 -16.68
C ASP A 129 3.11 -8.24 -17.17
N ALA A 130 3.52 -7.13 -17.78
CA ALA A 130 4.87 -6.99 -18.25
C ALA A 130 5.85 -7.11 -17.07
N ILE A 131 5.63 -6.37 -15.97
CA ILE A 131 6.49 -6.41 -14.78
C ILE A 131 6.58 -7.84 -14.24
N ALA A 132 5.44 -8.51 -14.11
CA ALA A 132 5.36 -9.90 -13.68
C ALA A 132 6.15 -10.83 -14.60
N ARG A 133 5.99 -10.74 -15.92
CA ARG A 133 6.71 -11.57 -16.89
C ARG A 133 8.23 -11.36 -16.85
N THR A 134 8.68 -10.14 -16.61
CA THR A 134 10.11 -9.83 -16.56
C THR A 134 10.75 -10.26 -15.25
N TYR A 135 10.08 -10.03 -14.11
CA TYR A 135 10.73 -10.12 -12.81
C TYR A 135 10.31 -11.33 -11.97
N LEU A 136 9.16 -11.96 -12.23
CA LEU A 136 8.79 -13.20 -11.55
C LEU A 136 9.52 -14.41 -12.14
N LYS A 137 9.88 -15.33 -11.26
CA LYS A 137 10.27 -16.70 -11.62
C LYS A 137 9.11 -17.41 -12.32
N GLN A 138 9.42 -18.42 -13.12
CA GLN A 138 8.40 -19.29 -13.71
C GLN A 138 7.54 -19.93 -12.61
N GLY A 139 6.20 -19.80 -12.72
CA GLY A 139 5.28 -20.26 -11.68
C GLY A 139 5.22 -19.40 -10.40
N GLY A 140 5.92 -18.26 -10.39
CA GLY A 140 5.86 -17.26 -9.32
C GLY A 140 4.45 -16.70 -9.10
N LEU A 141 4.29 -15.84 -8.08
CA LEU A 141 2.99 -15.30 -7.67
C LEU A 141 2.88 -13.81 -7.99
N ALA A 142 1.85 -13.44 -8.77
CA ALA A 142 1.38 -12.06 -8.88
C ALA A 142 0.21 -11.87 -7.92
N VAL A 143 0.41 -11.08 -6.86
CA VAL A 143 -0.62 -10.80 -5.84
C VAL A 143 -1.22 -9.43 -6.11
N PHE A 144 -2.52 -9.37 -6.40
CA PHE A 144 -3.24 -8.13 -6.68
C PHE A 144 -4.06 -7.72 -5.45
N SER A 145 -3.85 -6.53 -4.91
CA SER A 145 -4.63 -6.00 -3.78
C SER A 145 -4.98 -4.53 -3.99
N PHE A 146 -6.26 -4.28 -4.21
CA PHE A 146 -6.77 -3.00 -4.70
C PHE A 146 -8.06 -2.67 -4.00
N ALA A 147 -8.25 -1.44 -3.54
CA ALA A 147 -9.51 -0.94 -2.98
C ALA A 147 -10.64 -1.00 -4.02
N ALA A 148 -11.88 -1.16 -3.57
CA ALA A 148 -13.05 -1.29 -4.44
C ALA A 148 -13.12 -0.17 -5.50
N TRP A 149 -12.96 1.09 -5.08
CA TRP A 149 -13.04 2.25 -5.98
C TRP A 149 -12.00 2.25 -7.10
N THR A 150 -10.85 1.59 -6.92
CA THR A 150 -9.79 1.50 -7.95
C THR A 150 -10.08 0.44 -9.01
N GLN A 151 -10.99 -0.50 -8.72
CA GLN A 151 -11.44 -1.56 -9.63
C GLN A 151 -12.63 -1.08 -10.48
N LEU A 152 -13.41 -0.15 -9.93
CA LEU A 152 -14.58 0.47 -10.55
C LEU A 152 -14.22 1.69 -11.43
N ALA A 153 -12.95 2.08 -11.41
CA ALA A 153 -12.44 3.19 -12.19
C ALA A 153 -12.51 2.89 -13.71
N ASP A 154 -12.57 3.97 -14.49
CA ASP A 154 -12.53 3.89 -15.95
C ASP A 154 -11.35 2.99 -16.42
N PRO A 155 -11.58 2.09 -17.40
CA PRO A 155 -10.59 1.11 -17.87
C PRO A 155 -9.25 1.69 -18.33
N ASP A 156 -9.24 2.94 -18.78
CA ASP A 156 -8.07 3.63 -19.33
C ASP A 156 -7.58 4.77 -18.43
N LEU A 157 -8.24 5.00 -17.28
CA LEU A 157 -7.87 6.03 -16.33
C LEU A 157 -6.46 5.81 -15.78
N VAL A 158 -5.69 6.89 -15.80
CA VAL A 158 -4.47 7.06 -15.03
C VAL A 158 -4.54 8.43 -14.38
N ARG A 159 -4.49 8.48 -13.05
CA ARG A 159 -4.70 9.73 -12.30
C ARG A 159 -3.38 10.37 -11.90
N LEU A 160 -2.60 9.64 -11.11
CA LEU A 160 -1.26 10.03 -10.69
C LEU A 160 -0.24 9.28 -11.54
N TYR A 161 0.91 9.91 -11.81
CA TYR A 161 2.03 9.31 -12.54
C TYR A 161 1.74 8.92 -14.00
N GLY A 162 0.81 9.63 -14.67
CA GLY A 162 0.44 9.37 -16.06
C GLY A 162 1.62 9.31 -17.03
N GLU A 163 2.58 10.24 -16.90
CA GLU A 163 3.79 10.28 -17.71
C GLU A 163 4.71 9.08 -17.42
N ASP A 164 4.92 8.75 -16.15
CA ASP A 164 5.76 7.61 -15.75
C ASP A 164 5.18 6.29 -16.27
N PHE A 165 3.86 6.09 -16.15
CA PHE A 165 3.21 4.89 -16.69
C PHE A 165 3.26 4.87 -18.22
N ALA A 166 3.05 5.98 -18.91
CA ALA A 166 3.19 6.05 -20.36
C ALA A 166 4.63 5.71 -20.83
N ARG A 167 5.64 6.10 -20.06
CA ARG A 167 7.05 5.73 -20.32
C ARG A 167 7.28 4.24 -20.12
N ILE A 168 6.72 3.65 -19.06
CA ILE A 168 6.78 2.20 -18.83
C ILE A 168 6.08 1.46 -19.98
N GLU A 169 4.90 1.89 -20.39
CA GLU A 169 4.16 1.32 -21.53
C GLU A 169 4.95 1.41 -22.84
N THR A 170 5.60 2.55 -23.10
CA THR A 170 6.46 2.73 -24.28
C THR A 170 7.64 1.77 -24.27
N ALA A 171 8.27 1.59 -23.11
CA ALA A 171 9.37 0.62 -22.96
C ALA A 171 8.88 -0.81 -23.24
N ILE A 172 7.74 -1.20 -22.64
CA ILE A 172 7.10 -2.51 -22.89
C ILE A 172 6.85 -2.73 -24.39
N ALA A 173 6.30 -1.73 -25.08
CA ALA A 173 6.01 -1.80 -26.50
C ALA A 173 7.28 -1.94 -27.37
N ALA A 174 8.41 -1.37 -26.91
CA ALA A 174 9.71 -1.52 -27.54
C ALA A 174 10.38 -2.90 -27.28
N GLY A 175 9.67 -3.83 -26.61
CA GLY A 175 10.18 -5.17 -26.30
C GLY A 175 11.11 -5.21 -25.10
N GLY A 176 11.16 -4.16 -24.29
CA GLY A 176 12.02 -4.08 -23.12
C GLY A 176 11.31 -3.49 -21.92
N LEU A 177 11.15 -4.28 -20.85
CA LEU A 177 11.08 -3.67 -19.54
C LEU A 177 12.48 -3.35 -19.07
N PRO A 178 12.68 -2.23 -18.38
CA PRO A 178 14.02 -1.76 -18.12
C PRO A 178 14.64 -2.62 -17.02
N GLY A 179 15.42 -3.65 -17.39
CA GLY A 179 16.49 -4.15 -16.52
C GLY A 179 17.59 -3.09 -16.34
N ARG A 180 17.53 -2.03 -17.15
CA ARG A 180 18.28 -0.77 -17.07
C ARG A 180 17.48 0.33 -17.75
N LEU A 181 16.47 0.91 -17.08
CA LEU A 181 16.23 2.34 -17.32
C LEU A 181 17.60 2.92 -17.00
N ASP A 182 18.26 3.56 -17.97
CA ASP A 182 19.59 4.12 -17.73
C ASP A 182 19.51 4.82 -16.38
N ARG A 183 20.48 4.62 -15.47
CA ARG A 183 20.42 5.25 -14.13
C ARG A 183 20.16 6.76 -14.26
N ARG A 184 20.52 7.34 -15.41
CA ARG A 184 20.17 8.69 -15.88
C ARG A 184 18.67 8.93 -16.09
N GLU A 185 17.93 8.02 -16.70
CA GLU A 185 16.48 8.11 -16.90
C GLU A 185 15.70 7.85 -15.61
N ALA A 186 16.17 6.94 -14.76
CA ALA A 186 15.62 6.75 -13.41
C ALA A 186 15.87 8.01 -12.54
N ALA A 187 17.07 8.60 -12.62
CA ALA A 187 17.38 9.88 -12.00
C ALA A 187 16.53 11.04 -12.56
N ALA A 188 16.22 11.04 -13.86
CA ALA A 188 15.31 12.02 -14.47
C ALA A 188 13.86 11.87 -13.95
N GLY A 189 13.41 10.65 -13.63
CA GLY A 189 12.13 10.43 -12.93
C GLY A 189 12.16 10.89 -11.46
N LEU A 190 13.30 10.77 -10.77
CA LEU A 190 13.49 11.38 -9.44
C LEU A 190 13.39 12.92 -9.49
N LEU A 191 13.82 13.54 -10.60
CA LEU A 191 13.69 14.98 -10.84
C LEU A 191 12.24 15.43 -11.09
N SER A 192 11.38 14.59 -11.69
CA SER A 192 9.94 14.88 -11.83
C SER A 192 9.18 14.68 -10.51
N ALA A 193 9.57 13.69 -9.70
CA ALA A 193 9.04 13.49 -8.35
C ALA A 193 9.38 14.66 -7.41
N THR A 194 10.57 15.25 -7.54
CA THR A 194 10.90 16.52 -6.86
C THR A 194 10.04 17.68 -7.34
N GLY A 195 9.61 17.69 -8.61
CA GLY A 195 8.62 18.64 -9.12
C GLY A 195 7.25 18.53 -8.41
N ILE A 196 6.77 17.30 -8.20
CA ILE A 196 5.52 17.02 -7.46
C ILE A 196 5.68 17.34 -5.96
N ALA A 197 6.81 16.96 -5.36
CA ALA A 197 7.13 17.29 -3.96
C ALA A 197 7.26 18.81 -3.75
N GLN A 198 7.91 19.53 -4.68
CA GLN A 198 8.01 21.00 -4.67
C GLN A 198 6.67 21.68 -4.94
N TRP A 199 5.80 21.09 -5.78
CA TRP A 199 4.46 21.59 -6.00
C TRP A 199 3.58 21.39 -4.75
N ARG A 200 3.64 20.21 -4.11
CA ARG A 200 2.98 19.93 -2.81
C ARG A 200 3.51 20.83 -1.72
N HIS A 201 4.82 21.00 -1.60
CA HIS A 201 5.44 21.89 -0.63
C HIS A 201 5.01 23.35 -0.86
N ARG A 202 5.01 23.84 -2.10
CA ARG A 202 4.50 25.19 -2.45
C ARG A 202 3.01 25.35 -2.19
N LEU A 203 2.21 24.30 -2.41
CA LEU A 203 0.78 24.29 -2.10
C LEU A 203 0.55 24.29 -0.58
N HIS A 204 1.33 23.52 0.17
CA HIS A 204 1.29 23.45 1.63
C HIS A 204 1.73 24.80 2.25
N GLU A 205 2.83 25.38 1.79
CA GLU A 205 3.28 26.74 2.14
C GLU A 205 2.22 27.80 1.80
N ARG A 206 1.53 27.70 0.65
CA ARG A 206 0.47 28.65 0.30
C ARG A 206 -0.80 28.50 1.14
N LEU A 207 -1.20 27.26 1.46
CA LEU A 207 -2.42 26.98 2.20
C LEU A 207 -2.24 27.16 3.72
N PHE A 208 -1.05 26.86 4.24
CA PHE A 208 -0.77 26.79 5.67
C PHE A 208 0.37 27.71 6.12
N GLY A 209 1.20 28.22 5.21
CA GLY A 209 2.26 29.19 5.55
C GLY A 209 1.70 30.55 5.97
N ALA A 210 0.54 30.96 5.43
CA ALA A 210 -0.16 32.17 5.90
C ALA A 210 -0.75 32.04 7.32
N ALA A 211 -0.84 30.82 7.86
CA ALA A 211 -1.23 30.58 9.26
C ALA A 211 -0.04 30.64 10.22
N ARG A 212 1.20 30.69 9.70
CA ARG A 212 2.44 30.69 10.49
C ARG A 212 2.85 32.09 10.96
N ASP A 213 2.43 33.13 10.25
CA ASP A 213 2.67 34.54 10.58
C ASP A 213 1.58 35.18 11.46
N ARG A 214 0.57 34.39 11.86
CA ARG A 214 -0.34 34.80 12.93
C ARG A 214 0.23 34.24 14.22
N ASP A 215 0.59 35.14 15.14
CA ASP A 215 0.97 34.76 16.51
C ASP A 215 0.00 33.69 17.00
N PRO A 216 0.50 32.52 17.44
CA PRO A 216 -0.38 31.50 18.00
C PRO A 216 -1.12 32.15 19.16
N VAL A 217 -2.45 32.21 19.08
CA VAL A 217 -3.29 32.49 20.24
C VAL A 217 -3.08 31.31 21.18
N LEU A 218 -2.07 31.46 22.05
CA LEU A 218 -1.85 30.59 23.19
C LEU A 218 -3.08 30.76 24.07
N LEU A 219 -4.00 29.81 23.97
CA LEU A 219 -4.98 29.61 25.03
C LEU A 219 -4.19 29.37 26.33
N PRO A 220 -4.44 30.13 27.40
CA PRO A 220 -3.69 29.96 28.64
C PRO A 220 -3.85 28.53 29.14
N LEU A 221 -2.73 27.83 29.24
CA LEU A 221 -2.67 26.56 29.95
C LEU A 221 -3.08 26.83 31.42
N PRO A 222 -3.94 25.99 32.02
CA PRO A 222 -4.24 26.11 33.44
C PRO A 222 -2.94 26.03 34.25
N ALA A 223 -2.76 26.97 35.16
CA ALA A 223 -1.61 26.99 36.05
C ALA A 223 -1.61 25.72 36.91
N LYS A 224 -0.57 24.89 36.70
CA LYS A 224 -0.18 23.71 37.49
C LYS A 224 -1.17 22.53 37.44
N PRO A 225 -0.81 21.38 36.80
CA PRO A 225 -1.58 20.15 36.99
C PRO A 225 -1.49 19.71 38.46
N PRO A 226 -2.56 19.11 39.03
CA PRO A 226 -2.49 18.53 40.36
C PRO A 226 -1.43 17.42 40.37
N GLU A 227 -0.64 17.39 41.44
CA GLU A 227 0.40 16.39 41.67
C GLU A 227 -0.23 14.99 41.61
N THR A 228 0.32 14.13 40.75
CA THR A 228 -0.09 12.74 40.59
C THR A 228 0.39 11.97 41.82
N PRO A 229 -0.48 11.23 42.54
CA PRO A 229 -0.02 10.43 43.66
C PRO A 229 0.89 9.30 43.16
N THR A 230 2.02 9.11 43.83
CA THR A 230 2.95 8.02 43.58
C THR A 230 2.32 6.65 43.93
N PRO A 231 2.70 5.55 43.27
CA PRO A 231 1.96 4.28 43.27
C PRO A 231 1.99 3.44 44.57
N SER A 232 2.35 4.01 45.74
CA SER A 232 2.46 3.24 46.99
C SER A 232 1.20 3.23 47.87
N ASP A 233 0.20 4.07 47.57
CA ASP A 233 -0.87 4.36 48.55
C ASP A 233 -2.27 3.88 48.14
N ALA A 234 -2.39 3.11 47.06
CA ALA A 234 -3.67 2.54 46.65
C ALA A 234 -3.85 1.13 47.22
N GLY A 235 -4.66 1.00 48.27
CA GLY A 235 -5.20 -0.28 48.73
C GLY A 235 -6.03 -0.98 47.63
N PRO A 236 -6.36 -2.27 47.79
CA PRO A 236 -6.98 -3.07 46.74
C PRO A 236 -8.33 -2.50 46.30
N LEU A 237 -8.51 -2.35 44.99
CA LEU A 237 -9.74 -1.88 44.37
C LEU A 237 -10.91 -2.86 44.62
N ASP A 238 -11.98 -2.34 45.21
CA ASP A 238 -13.26 -3.01 45.36
C ASP A 238 -14.07 -2.90 44.05
N VAL A 239 -14.14 -4.01 43.32
CA VAL A 239 -14.74 -4.12 41.99
C VAL A 239 -16.29 -4.22 42.06
N GLU A 240 -16.89 -4.43 43.24
CA GLU A 240 -18.35 -4.55 43.38
C GLU A 240 -19.09 -3.20 43.53
N ALA A 241 -18.37 -2.09 43.74
CA ALA A 241 -19.00 -0.79 44.03
C ALA A 241 -19.24 0.15 42.84
N MET A 242 -18.95 -0.24 41.59
CA MET A 242 -19.05 0.66 40.42
C MET A 242 -20.12 0.27 39.38
N HIS A 243 -21.40 0.22 39.77
CA HIS A 243 -22.55 0.63 38.94
C HIS A 243 -23.82 0.78 39.82
N PRO A 244 -24.61 1.89 39.79
CA PRO A 244 -25.28 2.39 38.58
C PRO A 244 -25.41 3.92 38.51
N ARG A 245 -24.58 4.58 37.69
CA ARG A 245 -24.80 6.00 37.29
C ARG A 245 -24.54 6.32 35.82
N PHE A 246 -24.29 5.32 34.96
CA PHE A 246 -24.06 5.54 33.52
C PHE A 246 -25.24 5.19 32.60
N LEU A 247 -26.47 5.14 33.13
CA LEU A 247 -27.68 5.04 32.30
C LEU A 247 -28.48 6.34 32.38
N ARG A 248 -28.15 7.29 31.49
CA ARG A 248 -29.07 8.26 30.85
C ARG A 248 -28.28 9.20 29.94
N ALA A 249 -28.05 8.76 28.71
CA ALA A 249 -28.03 9.59 27.53
C ALA A 249 -28.34 8.66 26.35
N GLU A 250 -29.51 8.83 25.74
CA GLU A 250 -29.81 8.13 24.50
C GLU A 250 -28.91 8.64 23.36
N PRO A 251 -28.48 7.73 22.49
CA PRO A 251 -28.46 8.05 21.07
C PRO A 251 -29.34 7.05 20.31
N ALA A 252 -30.31 7.60 19.57
CA ALA A 252 -30.97 6.88 18.49
C ALA A 252 -29.96 6.59 17.38
N ALA A 253 -29.26 5.47 17.50
CA ALA A 253 -28.72 4.71 16.40
C ALA A 253 -28.70 3.25 16.86
N VAL A 254 -29.62 2.45 16.31
CA VAL A 254 -29.66 1.00 16.51
C VAL A 254 -28.34 0.43 16.00
N THR A 255 -27.38 0.28 16.90
CA THR A 255 -26.18 -0.52 16.64
C THR A 255 -26.61 -1.97 16.83
N VAL A 256 -26.98 -2.63 15.75
CA VAL A 256 -27.14 -4.09 15.77
C VAL A 256 -25.72 -4.67 15.91
N MET A 257 -25.29 -4.92 17.14
CA MET A 257 -24.17 -5.81 17.40
C MET A 257 -24.60 -7.22 16.99
N VAL A 258 -24.41 -7.55 15.71
CA VAL A 258 -24.49 -8.93 15.25
C VAL A 258 -23.28 -9.65 15.83
N ASP A 259 -23.52 -10.75 16.55
CA ASP A 259 -22.51 -11.69 17.02
C ASP A 259 -21.53 -11.99 15.87
N ALA A 260 -20.29 -11.54 16.06
CA ALA A 260 -19.23 -11.62 15.05
C ALA A 260 -18.91 -13.08 14.70
N ASP A 261 -19.07 -13.99 15.65
CA ASP A 261 -18.81 -15.41 15.45
C ASP A 261 -19.97 -16.09 14.72
N ALA A 262 -21.22 -15.68 14.97
CA ALA A 262 -22.38 -16.15 14.20
C ALA A 262 -22.34 -15.71 12.74
N ALA A 263 -21.90 -14.48 12.47
CA ALA A 263 -21.77 -13.96 11.11
C ALA A 263 -20.54 -14.50 10.36
N LEU A 264 -19.43 -14.80 11.06
CA LEU A 264 -18.31 -15.53 10.46
C LEU A 264 -18.71 -16.97 10.12
N ARG A 265 -19.53 -17.62 10.96
CA ARG A 265 -20.08 -18.96 10.69
C ARG A 265 -21.03 -19.00 9.49
N SER A 266 -21.87 -17.98 9.28
CA SER A 266 -22.75 -17.91 8.09
C SER A 266 -22.03 -17.53 6.79
N VAL A 267 -20.86 -16.90 6.88
CA VAL A 267 -20.05 -16.53 5.70
C VAL A 267 -19.02 -17.62 5.33
N ALA A 268 -18.67 -18.47 6.29
CA ALA A 268 -17.85 -19.67 6.10
C ALA A 268 -18.68 -20.89 5.65
N SER A 269 -19.99 -20.94 5.97
CA SER A 269 -20.92 -21.79 5.25
C SER A 269 -21.24 -21.16 3.88
N ASP A 270 -21.54 -21.98 2.88
CA ASP A 270 -22.06 -21.49 1.58
C ASP A 270 -23.41 -20.76 1.70
N GLU A 271 -23.94 -20.59 2.92
CA GLU A 271 -25.18 -19.89 3.25
C GLU A 271 -24.91 -18.42 3.60
N ALA A 272 -24.33 -17.68 2.66
CA ALA A 272 -24.14 -16.25 2.82
C ALA A 272 -25.47 -15.53 3.15
N PRO A 273 -25.47 -14.51 4.03
CA PRO A 273 -26.63 -13.64 4.21
C PRO A 273 -27.06 -13.09 2.84
N PRO A 274 -28.37 -12.84 2.62
CA PRO A 274 -28.88 -12.59 1.29
C PRO A 274 -28.15 -11.39 0.67
N PHE A 275 -27.34 -11.69 -0.35
CA PHE A 275 -26.62 -10.74 -1.23
C PHE A 275 -27.51 -9.69 -1.92
N ARG A 276 -28.80 -9.63 -1.56
CA ARG A 276 -29.82 -8.76 -2.14
C ARG A 276 -29.53 -7.28 -1.88
N ASP A 277 -28.90 -6.94 -0.76
CA ASP A 277 -28.46 -5.56 -0.47
C ASP A 277 -27.12 -5.19 -1.11
N LEU A 278 -26.41 -6.17 -1.68
CA LEU A 278 -25.18 -5.89 -2.40
C LEU A 278 -25.46 -5.20 -3.74
N ALA A 279 -26.65 -5.39 -4.33
CA ALA A 279 -27.09 -4.65 -5.51
C ALA A 279 -27.19 -3.13 -5.28
N ALA A 280 -27.43 -2.69 -4.04
CA ALA A 280 -27.37 -1.28 -3.65
C ALA A 280 -25.93 -0.80 -3.34
N ALA A 281 -25.02 -1.73 -3.04
CA ALA A 281 -23.59 -1.47 -2.84
C ALA A 281 -22.76 -1.59 -4.13
N LEU A 282 -23.34 -2.19 -5.19
CA LEU A 282 -22.74 -2.24 -6.50
C LEU A 282 -22.86 -0.86 -7.16
N PRO A 283 -21.84 -0.45 -7.94
CA PRO A 283 -21.80 0.84 -8.59
C PRO A 283 -23.00 1.10 -9.50
N ASP A 284 -23.19 2.36 -9.86
CA ASP A 284 -24.08 2.74 -10.96
C ASP A 284 -23.75 1.96 -12.26
N ALA A 285 -24.62 2.09 -13.26
CA ALA A 285 -24.47 1.36 -14.52
C ALA A 285 -23.09 1.57 -15.18
N ALA A 286 -22.48 2.75 -15.01
CA ALA A 286 -21.17 3.06 -15.55
C ALA A 286 -20.06 2.31 -14.80
N GLY A 287 -20.02 2.39 -13.47
CA GLY A 287 -19.03 1.68 -12.68
C GLY A 287 -19.14 0.16 -12.78
N ARG A 288 -20.35 -0.37 -13.01
CA ARG A 288 -20.54 -1.80 -13.32
C ARG A 288 -19.92 -2.17 -14.67
N GLY A 289 -20.15 -1.37 -15.71
CA GLY A 289 -19.55 -1.58 -17.02
C GLY A 289 -18.01 -1.50 -16.98
N HIS A 290 -17.46 -0.59 -16.19
CA HIS A 290 -16.02 -0.51 -15.95
C HIS A 290 -15.48 -1.75 -15.24
N LEU A 291 -16.14 -2.20 -14.17
CA LEU A 291 -15.75 -3.41 -13.45
C LEU A 291 -15.74 -4.64 -14.37
N GLU A 292 -16.80 -4.83 -15.16
CA GLU A 292 -16.90 -5.95 -16.10
C GLU A 292 -15.79 -5.90 -17.15
N THR A 293 -15.46 -4.71 -17.67
CA THR A 293 -14.35 -4.51 -18.61
C THR A 293 -12.99 -4.83 -17.97
N ASN A 294 -12.75 -4.35 -16.76
CA ASN A 294 -11.52 -4.59 -16.00
C ASN A 294 -11.37 -6.06 -15.62
N ALA A 295 -12.47 -6.72 -15.23
CA ALA A 295 -12.54 -8.15 -14.95
C ALA A 295 -12.23 -8.99 -16.19
N ALA A 296 -12.81 -8.65 -17.34
CA ALA A 296 -12.51 -9.34 -18.60
C ALA A 296 -11.03 -9.24 -18.97
N ALA A 297 -10.42 -8.06 -18.80
CA ALA A 297 -8.98 -7.87 -19.02
C ALA A 297 -8.13 -8.70 -18.05
N PHE A 298 -8.52 -8.75 -16.77
CA PHE A 298 -7.85 -9.57 -15.76
C PHE A 298 -7.89 -11.05 -16.10
N ARG A 299 -9.07 -11.58 -16.48
CA ARG A 299 -9.24 -12.98 -16.91
C ARG A 299 -8.37 -13.33 -18.12
N ALA A 300 -8.35 -12.45 -19.12
CA ALA A 300 -7.55 -12.64 -20.32
C ALA A 300 -6.04 -12.71 -20.00
N LEU A 301 -5.57 -11.85 -19.08
CA LEU A 301 -4.21 -11.89 -18.56
C LEU A 301 -3.94 -13.19 -17.81
N ALA A 302 -4.79 -13.56 -16.85
CA ALA A 302 -4.61 -14.75 -16.02
C ALA A 302 -4.57 -16.04 -16.85
N ALA A 303 -5.37 -16.13 -17.93
CA ALA A 303 -5.38 -17.28 -18.83
C ALA A 303 -4.06 -17.48 -19.61
N GLN A 304 -3.28 -16.42 -19.79
CA GLN A 304 -2.05 -16.42 -20.60
C GLN A 304 -0.78 -16.23 -19.75
N ALA A 305 -0.92 -16.05 -18.45
CA ALA A 305 0.18 -15.73 -17.55
C ALA A 305 1.07 -16.96 -17.29
N PRO A 306 2.40 -16.83 -17.36
CA PRO A 306 3.35 -17.88 -16.96
C PRO A 306 3.54 -17.94 -15.42
N TYR A 307 2.75 -17.18 -14.69
CA TYR A 307 2.73 -17.05 -13.23
C TYR A 307 1.31 -17.31 -12.72
N ARG A 308 1.16 -17.50 -11.40
CA ARG A 308 -0.15 -17.67 -10.77
C ARG A 308 -0.66 -16.32 -10.27
N SER A 309 -1.93 -16.04 -10.52
CA SER A 309 -2.60 -14.84 -10.04
C SER A 309 -3.32 -15.12 -8.72
N VAL A 310 -3.06 -14.29 -7.71
CA VAL A 310 -3.73 -14.29 -6.42
C VAL A 310 -4.38 -12.92 -6.22
N PHE A 311 -5.66 -12.89 -5.88
CA PHE A 311 -6.34 -11.68 -5.44
C PHE A 311 -6.30 -11.65 -3.92
N MET A 312 -5.77 -10.57 -3.35
CA MET A 312 -5.66 -10.39 -1.91
C MET A 312 -6.62 -9.33 -1.40
N ILE A 313 -7.46 -9.73 -0.44
CA ILE A 313 -8.33 -8.82 0.30
C ILE A 313 -7.59 -8.40 1.56
N PRO A 314 -7.23 -7.11 1.72
CA PRO A 314 -6.47 -6.66 2.87
C PRO A 314 -7.36 -6.63 4.12
N ILE A 315 -6.71 -6.52 5.28
CA ILE A 315 -7.41 -6.22 6.53
C ILE A 315 -7.77 -4.74 6.53
N TYR A 316 -9.05 -4.47 6.78
CA TYR A 316 -9.58 -3.14 7.00
C TYR A 316 -9.68 -2.86 8.49
N ALA A 317 -9.80 -1.59 8.86
CA ALA A 317 -10.18 -1.23 10.23
C ALA A 317 -11.44 -1.97 10.66
N ALA A 318 -11.55 -2.35 11.93
CA ALA A 318 -12.76 -2.96 12.47
C ALA A 318 -14.00 -2.07 12.23
N SER A 319 -13.81 -0.75 12.20
CA SER A 319 -14.84 0.25 11.86
C SER A 319 -15.27 0.24 10.39
N ASP A 320 -14.59 -0.49 9.51
CA ASP A 320 -14.84 -0.54 8.07
C ASP A 320 -15.07 -1.98 7.57
N ARG A 321 -15.91 -2.71 8.30
CA ARG A 321 -16.39 -4.04 7.90
C ARG A 321 -17.07 -4.02 6.53
N SER A 322 -17.73 -2.91 6.19
CA SER A 322 -18.43 -2.74 4.92
C SER A 322 -17.46 -2.77 3.73
N ALA A 323 -16.30 -2.08 3.79
CA ALA A 323 -15.31 -2.15 2.71
C ALA A 323 -14.78 -3.57 2.52
N TYR A 324 -14.50 -4.29 3.61
CA TYR A 324 -14.09 -5.69 3.54
C TYR A 324 -15.13 -6.59 2.86
N LEU A 325 -16.41 -6.47 3.23
CA LEU A 325 -17.49 -7.25 2.63
C LEU A 325 -17.70 -6.91 1.15
N VAL A 326 -17.63 -5.63 0.78
CA VAL A 326 -17.70 -5.18 -0.62
C VAL A 326 -16.57 -5.82 -1.43
N GLN A 327 -15.36 -5.84 -0.90
CA GLN A 327 -14.20 -6.42 -1.58
C GLN A 327 -14.34 -7.93 -1.81
N ARG A 328 -14.83 -8.65 -0.80
CA ARG A 328 -15.13 -10.09 -0.94
C ARG A 328 -16.17 -10.35 -2.01
N ALA A 329 -17.20 -9.51 -2.07
CA ALA A 329 -18.24 -9.65 -3.05
C ALA A 329 -17.76 -9.29 -4.47
N LEU A 330 -16.96 -8.23 -4.62
CA LEU A 330 -16.30 -7.89 -5.89
C LEU A 330 -15.41 -9.04 -6.37
N PHE A 331 -14.59 -9.62 -5.49
CA PHE A 331 -13.78 -10.79 -5.82
C PHE A 331 -14.66 -11.94 -6.35
N ARG A 332 -15.69 -12.33 -5.60
CA ARG A 332 -16.60 -13.41 -5.98
C ARG A 332 -17.28 -13.15 -7.33
N PHE A 333 -17.70 -11.92 -7.58
CA PHE A 333 -18.39 -11.53 -8.80
C PHE A 333 -17.46 -11.43 -10.02
N ALA A 334 -16.27 -10.86 -9.86
CA ALA A 334 -15.44 -10.42 -10.99
C ALA A 334 -14.18 -11.26 -11.23
N TYR A 335 -13.61 -11.89 -10.20
CA TYR A 335 -12.24 -12.44 -10.28
C TYR A 335 -12.11 -13.90 -9.82
N ALA A 336 -13.12 -14.45 -9.16
CA ALA A 336 -13.09 -15.78 -8.57
C ALA A 336 -13.00 -16.94 -9.58
N ASP A 337 -13.11 -16.69 -10.89
CA ASP A 337 -12.86 -17.68 -11.94
C ASP A 337 -11.43 -17.61 -12.50
N ALA A 338 -10.67 -16.56 -12.18
CA ALA A 338 -9.34 -16.29 -12.75
C ALA A 338 -8.20 -16.14 -11.74
N ALA A 339 -8.49 -15.97 -10.45
CA ALA A 339 -7.48 -15.84 -9.41
C ALA A 339 -7.80 -16.66 -8.17
N CYS A 340 -6.76 -17.09 -7.46
CA CYS A 340 -6.91 -17.62 -6.12
C CYS A 340 -7.16 -16.49 -5.11
N LEU A 341 -7.85 -16.77 -4.01
CA LEU A 341 -8.12 -15.80 -2.95
C LEU A 341 -7.12 -15.92 -1.81
N LEU A 342 -6.48 -14.80 -1.45
CA LEU A 342 -5.81 -14.59 -0.18
C LEU A 342 -6.64 -13.61 0.67
N ASP A 343 -7.43 -14.14 1.59
CA ASP A 343 -8.31 -13.35 2.44
C ASP A 343 -7.65 -13.10 3.80
N LEU A 344 -7.04 -11.94 3.98
CA LEU A 344 -6.35 -11.62 5.24
C LEU A 344 -7.33 -11.41 6.40
N GLY A 345 -8.61 -11.12 6.13
CA GLY A 345 -9.63 -10.99 7.17
C GLY A 345 -9.99 -12.34 7.80
N VAL A 346 -9.88 -13.44 7.04
CA VAL A 346 -10.03 -14.81 7.56
C VAL A 346 -8.78 -15.26 8.34
N LEU A 347 -7.61 -14.78 7.94
CA LEU A 347 -6.34 -15.13 8.60
C LEU A 347 -6.09 -14.32 9.88
N HIS A 348 -6.76 -13.18 10.04
CA HIS A 348 -6.65 -12.35 11.23
C HIS A 348 -7.24 -13.08 12.45
N PRO A 349 -6.54 -13.14 13.60
CA PRO A 349 -7.06 -13.78 14.80
C PRO A 349 -8.38 -13.15 15.27
N ALA A 350 -9.30 -14.01 15.73
CA ALA A 350 -10.56 -13.56 16.32
C ALA A 350 -10.30 -12.79 17.62
N GLY A 351 -10.99 -11.66 17.82
CA GLY A 351 -10.90 -10.85 19.04
C GLY A 351 -9.71 -9.90 19.11
N GLU A 352 -8.73 -9.98 18.19
CA GLU A 352 -7.69 -8.96 18.09
C GLU A 352 -8.26 -7.68 17.48
N THR A 353 -8.01 -6.54 18.13
CA THR A 353 -8.34 -5.22 17.59
C THR A 353 -7.07 -4.56 17.07
N LEU A 354 -7.12 -4.08 15.83
CA LEU A 354 -6.05 -3.25 15.29
C LEU A 354 -6.35 -1.80 15.66
N PRO A 355 -5.41 -1.07 16.29
CA PRO A 355 -5.51 0.38 16.35
C PRO A 355 -5.41 0.91 14.92
N VAL A 356 -6.55 1.25 14.32
CA VAL A 356 -6.60 1.91 13.01
C VAL A 356 -7.07 3.33 13.22
N GLY A 357 -6.27 4.30 12.77
CA GLY A 357 -6.63 5.71 12.84
C GLY A 357 -7.92 5.99 12.07
N ARG A 358 -8.64 7.06 12.45
CA ARG A 358 -9.92 7.46 11.84
C ARG A 358 -9.86 7.67 10.32
N GLU A 359 -8.68 7.95 9.77
CA GLU A 359 -8.47 8.14 8.33
C GLU A 359 -8.23 6.83 7.56
N GLY A 360 -8.34 5.66 8.21
CA GLY A 360 -8.14 4.35 7.56
C GLY A 360 -6.69 4.06 7.13
N HIS A 361 -5.77 5.00 7.38
CA HIS A 361 -4.36 4.89 7.09
C HIS A 361 -3.57 4.89 8.40
N VAL A 362 -3.00 3.74 8.75
CA VAL A 362 -1.95 3.66 9.77
C VAL A 362 -0.66 3.42 9.02
N VAL A 363 0.17 4.45 8.93
CA VAL A 363 1.55 4.25 8.51
C VAL A 363 2.23 3.51 9.67
N ASN A 364 2.58 2.25 9.42
CA ASN A 364 3.41 1.35 10.24
C ASN A 364 2.73 0.29 11.14
N GLU A 365 1.73 0.57 11.98
CA GLU A 365 1.19 -0.49 12.88
C GLU A 365 0.28 -1.49 12.16
N GLY A 366 -0.66 -1.01 11.34
CA GLY A 366 -1.45 -1.88 10.46
C GLY A 366 -0.58 -2.53 9.36
N GLY A 367 0.55 -1.90 9.02
CA GLY A 367 1.49 -2.41 8.04
C GLY A 367 2.25 -3.64 8.53
N LEU A 368 2.71 -3.66 9.78
CA LEU A 368 3.42 -4.81 10.35
C LEU A 368 2.52 -6.04 10.41
N VAL A 369 1.33 -5.93 11.01
CA VAL A 369 0.42 -7.09 11.15
C VAL A 369 0.00 -7.63 9.79
N LYS A 370 -0.36 -6.74 8.86
CA LYS A 370 -0.69 -7.15 7.48
C LYS A 370 0.48 -7.91 6.84
N SER A 371 1.69 -7.39 6.96
CA SER A 371 2.89 -8.03 6.39
C SER A 371 3.18 -9.40 7.01
N VAL A 372 2.99 -9.55 8.32
CA VAL A 372 3.14 -10.83 9.02
C VAL A 372 2.09 -11.85 8.57
N LEU A 373 0.84 -11.42 8.37
CA LEU A 373 -0.22 -12.30 7.88
C LEU A 373 0.00 -12.70 6.42
N ILE A 374 0.48 -11.79 5.57
CA ILE A 374 0.91 -12.12 4.22
C ILE A 374 2.05 -13.14 4.26
N ALA A 375 3.09 -12.91 5.07
CA ALA A 375 4.21 -13.83 5.24
C ALA A 375 3.73 -15.25 5.60
N LYS A 376 2.90 -15.36 6.64
CA LYS A 376 2.33 -16.65 7.10
C LYS A 376 1.53 -17.33 6.00
N ALA A 377 0.67 -16.58 5.30
CA ALA A 377 -0.13 -17.15 4.22
C ALA A 377 0.71 -17.68 3.07
N LEU A 378 1.78 -16.96 2.70
CA LEU A 378 2.71 -17.35 1.65
C LEU A 378 3.57 -18.55 2.08
N ALA A 379 4.03 -18.59 3.34
CA ALA A 379 4.80 -19.70 3.89
C ALA A 379 3.97 -21.00 3.94
N ASP A 380 2.71 -20.90 4.34
CA ASP A 380 1.81 -22.04 4.46
C ASP A 380 1.13 -22.42 3.12
N ALA A 381 1.38 -21.66 2.05
CA ALA A 381 0.69 -21.73 0.76
C ALA A 381 -0.87 -21.70 0.89
N ARG A 382 -1.38 -21.01 1.91
CA ARG A 382 -2.81 -20.91 2.19
C ARG A 382 -3.46 -19.85 1.31
N TYR A 383 -3.98 -20.28 0.16
CA TYR A 383 -4.87 -19.48 -0.69
C TYR A 383 -5.87 -20.39 -1.42
N VAL A 384 -7.10 -19.91 -1.62
CA VAL A 384 -8.19 -20.71 -2.20
C VAL A 384 -8.19 -20.57 -3.71
N CYS A 385 -7.81 -21.63 -4.44
CA CYS A 385 -7.78 -21.60 -5.92
C CYS A 385 -9.05 -22.16 -6.56
N PRO A 386 -9.63 -21.48 -7.57
CA PRO A 386 -10.70 -22.02 -8.38
C PRO A 386 -10.19 -23.24 -9.17
N GLY A 387 -10.94 -24.33 -9.18
CA GLY A 387 -10.76 -25.42 -10.16
C GLY A 387 -9.47 -26.25 -10.08
N ARG A 388 -8.59 -26.06 -9.07
CA ARG A 388 -7.35 -26.85 -8.90
C ARG A 388 -7.36 -27.84 -7.73
N GLN A 389 -8.52 -28.15 -7.15
CA GLN A 389 -8.64 -29.19 -6.12
C GLN A 389 -8.34 -30.63 -6.60
N GLY A 390 -7.80 -30.83 -7.83
CA GLY A 390 -7.52 -32.15 -8.40
C GLY A 390 -6.07 -32.44 -8.80
N SER A 391 -5.07 -31.60 -8.49
CA SER A 391 -3.67 -31.87 -8.94
C SER A 391 -2.57 -31.47 -7.96
N ALA A 392 -2.78 -31.65 -6.66
CA ALA A 392 -1.65 -31.81 -5.75
C ALA A 392 -1.18 -33.27 -5.85
N ARG A 393 -0.13 -33.51 -6.64
CA ARG A 393 0.72 -34.70 -6.53
C ARG A 393 2.07 -34.27 -6.00
#